data_AF-A0A4R6WPI9-F1
#
_entry.id   AF-A0A4R6WPI9-F1
#
_cell.length_a   1.000
_cell.length_b   1.000
_cell.length_c   1.000
_cell.angle_alpha   90.00
_cell.angle_beta   90.00
_cell.angle_gamma   90.00
#
_symmetry.space_group_name_H-M   'P 1'
#
loop_
_entity.id
_entity.type
_entity.pdbx_description
1 polymer ?
#
loop_
_entity_poly.entity_id
_entity_poly.type
_entity_poly.pdbx_seq_one_letter_code
_entity_poly.pdbx_strand_id
1 'polypeptide(L)'
;MPDLLAWPGLTGICRAIGAALVLFFLLDCLLVWHFFETFKESDNLAESANGLAIGIGLLLSLMIARHHPAESLRRRFWYLAALLLLLVACNEIFDLRERANRAWADDDFLDLVVLLLTPGGLYLACRIECASGIAVTSMRVGFAFQCLSALIDLGDGPLYTWTMFGANAMNVVADISELMFIETYVFGLICLLLHAITREIPGTAGTGRGVSQ
;
A
#
# COMPACT_ATOMS: atom_id res chain seq x y z
N MET A 1 7.34 -24.57 5.04
CA MET A 1 6.16 -24.19 4.22
C MET A 1 6.53 -24.47 2.78
N PRO A 2 5.81 -25.34 2.05
CA PRO A 2 6.14 -25.60 0.66
C PRO A 2 6.09 -24.28 -0.12
N ASP A 3 7.17 -23.99 -0.84
CA ASP A 3 7.37 -22.75 -1.57
C ASP A 3 6.26 -22.58 -2.61
N LEU A 4 5.34 -21.66 -2.36
CA LEU A 4 4.28 -21.29 -3.31
C LEU A 4 4.87 -20.68 -4.61
N LEU A 5 6.17 -20.35 -4.60
CA LEU A 5 7.03 -20.06 -5.76
C LEU A 5 7.18 -21.25 -6.73
N ALA A 6 6.84 -22.47 -6.31
CA ALA A 6 6.90 -23.67 -7.15
C ALA A 6 5.81 -23.71 -8.23
N TRP A 7 4.81 -22.82 -8.18
CA TRP A 7 3.84 -22.67 -9.26
C TRP A 7 4.36 -21.64 -10.29
N PRO A 8 4.92 -22.08 -11.43
CA PRO A 8 5.57 -21.17 -12.38
C PRO A 8 4.62 -20.10 -12.91
N GLY A 9 3.31 -20.40 -13.01
CA GLY A 9 2.28 -19.44 -13.43
C GLY A 9 2.10 -18.27 -12.47
N LEU A 10 2.09 -18.51 -11.15
CA LEU A 10 1.90 -17.46 -10.15
C LEU A 10 3.09 -16.50 -10.11
N THR A 11 4.30 -17.06 -10.17
CA THR A 11 5.54 -16.30 -10.24
C THR A 11 5.58 -15.45 -11.51
N GLY A 12 5.10 -15.98 -12.65
CA GLY A 12 4.95 -15.23 -13.90
C GLY A 12 4.00 -14.04 -13.78
N ILE A 13 2.81 -14.24 -13.18
CA ILE A 13 1.82 -13.18 -12.96
C ILE A 13 2.39 -12.10 -12.02
N CYS A 14 2.99 -12.49 -10.88
CA CYS A 14 3.58 -11.52 -9.95
C CYS A 14 4.71 -10.72 -10.59
N ARG A 15 5.53 -11.34 -11.45
CA ARG A 15 6.57 -10.63 -12.22
C ARG A 15 5.97 -9.68 -13.25
N ALA A 16 4.91 -10.08 -13.94
CA ALA A 16 4.24 -9.22 -14.92
C ALA A 16 3.60 -7.99 -14.25
N ILE A 17 2.93 -8.20 -13.11
CA ILE A 17 2.35 -7.11 -12.32
C ILE A 17 3.45 -6.20 -11.75
N GLY A 18 4.51 -6.79 -11.18
CA GLY A 18 5.66 -6.04 -10.70
C GLY A 18 6.33 -5.21 -11.82
N ALA A 19 6.47 -5.78 -13.02
CA ALA A 19 6.99 -5.06 -14.18
C ALA A 19 6.05 -3.95 -14.65
N ALA A 20 4.73 -4.16 -14.60
CA ALA A 20 3.75 -3.14 -14.92
C ALA A 20 3.78 -1.97 -13.93
N LEU A 21 3.93 -2.25 -12.63
CA LEU A 21 4.09 -1.21 -11.61
C LEU A 21 5.41 -0.45 -11.76
N VAL A 22 6.52 -1.15 -12.01
CA VAL A 22 7.81 -0.47 -12.30
C VAL A 22 7.68 0.41 -13.54
N LEU A 23 6.99 -0.05 -14.59
CA LEU A 23 6.76 0.76 -15.78
C LEU A 23 5.89 1.99 -15.46
N PHE A 24 4.82 1.81 -14.69
CA PHE A 24 3.95 2.88 -14.24
C PHE A 24 4.73 3.93 -13.43
N PHE A 25 5.51 3.50 -12.44
CA PHE A 25 6.41 4.36 -11.68
C PHE A 25 7.42 5.12 -12.57
N LEU A 26 8.03 4.44 -13.54
CA LEU A 26 8.97 5.09 -14.47
C LEU A 26 8.28 6.14 -15.34
N LEU A 27 7.03 5.89 -15.74
CA LEU A 27 6.22 6.87 -16.46
C LEU A 27 5.89 8.07 -15.57
N ASP A 28 5.53 7.85 -14.30
CA ASP A 28 5.26 8.93 -13.36
C ASP A 28 6.52 9.74 -13.05
N CYS A 29 7.67 9.10 -12.85
CA CYS A 29 8.96 9.82 -12.74
C CYS A 29 9.28 10.64 -13.99
N LEU A 30 9.00 10.10 -15.19
CA LEU A 30 9.24 10.80 -16.43
C LEU A 30 8.27 11.97 -16.62
N LEU A 31 7.01 11.82 -16.23
CA LEU A 31 6.02 12.89 -16.18
C LEU A 31 6.46 13.96 -15.19
N VAL A 32 6.89 13.59 -13.98
CA VAL A 32 7.39 14.53 -12.98
C VAL A 32 8.60 15.30 -13.51
N TRP A 33 9.55 14.61 -14.14
CA TRP A 33 10.73 15.23 -14.73
C TRP A 33 10.37 16.22 -15.87
N HIS A 34 9.49 15.83 -16.80
CA HIS A 34 9.10 16.69 -17.92
C HIS A 34 8.23 17.88 -17.49
N PHE A 35 7.33 17.58 -16.58
CA PHE A 35 6.55 18.42 -15.71
C PHE A 35 7.31 19.53 -14.98
N PHE A 36 8.49 19.23 -14.43
CA PHE A 36 9.07 19.84 -13.21
C PHE A 36 9.00 21.38 -13.12
N GLU A 37 9.19 22.11 -14.22
CA GLU A 37 9.13 23.59 -14.23
C GLU A 37 7.70 24.17 -14.28
N THR A 38 6.71 23.35 -14.63
CA THR A 38 5.30 23.70 -14.84
C THR A 38 4.38 23.29 -13.67
N PHE A 39 4.96 22.74 -12.60
CA PHE A 39 4.31 21.91 -11.55
C PHE A 39 3.21 22.55 -10.68
N LYS A 40 2.75 23.78 -10.95
CA LYS A 40 1.61 24.37 -10.21
C LYS A 40 0.27 23.63 -10.40
N GLU A 41 0.16 22.74 -11.38
CA GLU A 41 -1.03 21.89 -11.63
C GLU A 41 -0.83 20.42 -11.22
N SER A 42 0.33 20.07 -10.68
CA SER A 42 0.74 18.67 -10.41
C SER A 42 0.11 18.03 -9.18
N ASP A 43 -0.24 18.83 -8.17
CA ASP A 43 -0.91 18.37 -6.94
C ASP A 43 -2.13 17.50 -7.31
N ASN A 44 -2.93 17.94 -8.28
CA ASN A 44 -4.11 17.21 -8.73
C ASN A 44 -3.84 15.81 -9.31
N LEU A 45 -2.68 15.56 -9.92
CA LEU A 45 -2.40 14.29 -10.61
C LEU A 45 -1.86 13.24 -9.64
N ALA A 46 -0.95 13.64 -8.76
CA ALA A 46 -0.43 12.78 -7.68
C ALA A 46 -1.57 12.39 -6.71
N GLU A 47 -2.36 13.37 -6.27
CA GLU A 47 -3.54 13.13 -5.42
C GLU A 47 -4.55 12.18 -6.09
N SER A 48 -4.81 12.36 -7.40
CA SER A 48 -5.69 11.46 -8.16
C SER A 48 -5.14 10.04 -8.25
N ALA A 49 -3.84 9.88 -8.47
CA ALA A 49 -3.18 8.57 -8.52
C ALA A 49 -3.23 7.88 -7.15
N ASN A 50 -2.96 8.63 -6.08
CA ASN A 50 -3.05 8.15 -4.70
C ASN A 50 -4.47 7.70 -4.36
N GLY A 51 -5.47 8.53 -4.66
CA GLY A 51 -6.88 8.20 -4.47
C GLY A 51 -7.31 6.95 -5.22
N LEU A 52 -6.89 6.81 -6.49
CA LEU A 52 -7.15 5.61 -7.29
C LEU A 52 -6.51 4.36 -6.65
N ALA A 53 -5.25 4.46 -6.24
CA ALA A 53 -4.52 3.34 -5.68
C ALA A 53 -5.05 2.92 -4.30
N ILE A 54 -5.49 3.87 -3.46
CA ILE A 54 -6.22 3.59 -2.21
C ILE A 54 -7.54 2.88 -2.54
N GLY A 55 -8.28 3.34 -3.57
CA GLY A 55 -9.50 2.69 -4.05
C GLY A 55 -9.26 1.25 -4.52
N ILE A 56 -8.15 0.99 -5.21
CA ILE A 56 -7.73 -0.38 -5.58
C ILE A 56 -7.40 -1.19 -4.32
N GLY A 57 -6.66 -0.63 -3.36
CA GLY A 57 -6.34 -1.28 -2.08
C GLY A 57 -7.59 -1.65 -1.28
N LEU A 58 -8.61 -0.79 -1.28
CA LEU A 58 -9.92 -1.03 -0.69
C LEU A 58 -10.59 -2.25 -1.34
N LEU A 59 -10.67 -2.27 -2.68
CA LEU A 59 -11.27 -3.38 -3.41
C LEU A 59 -10.52 -4.70 -3.16
N LEU A 60 -9.18 -4.67 -3.18
CA LEU A 60 -8.35 -5.84 -2.87
C LEU A 60 -8.62 -6.35 -1.46
N SER A 61 -8.70 -5.47 -0.47
CA SER A 61 -9.01 -5.84 0.91
C SER A 61 -10.38 -6.49 1.05
N LEU A 62 -11.40 -5.97 0.34
CA LEU A 62 -12.74 -6.58 0.29
C LEU A 62 -12.74 -7.94 -0.42
N MET A 63 -11.97 -8.09 -1.50
CA MET A 63 -11.79 -9.36 -2.18
C MET A 63 -11.15 -10.39 -1.26
N ILE A 64 -10.07 -10.03 -0.56
CA ILE A 64 -9.43 -10.92 0.44
C ILE A 64 -10.43 -11.28 1.54
N ALA A 65 -11.20 -10.31 2.06
CA ALA A 65 -12.23 -10.59 3.07
C ALA A 65 -13.26 -11.63 2.61
N ARG A 66 -13.67 -11.58 1.33
CA ARG A 66 -14.67 -12.49 0.75
C ARG A 66 -14.19 -13.94 0.66
N HIS A 67 -12.87 -14.16 0.54
CA HIS A 67 -12.27 -15.50 0.52
C HIS A 67 -12.30 -16.20 1.89
N HIS A 68 -12.47 -15.45 2.97
CA HIS A 68 -12.52 -16.03 4.30
C HIS A 68 -13.95 -16.42 4.75
N PRO A 69 -14.10 -17.51 5.54
CA PRO A 69 -15.39 -17.89 6.11
C PRO A 69 -16.06 -16.75 6.90
N ALA A 70 -17.39 -16.70 6.91
CA ALA A 70 -18.17 -15.59 7.47
C ALA A 70 -17.87 -15.27 8.93
N GLU A 71 -17.62 -16.30 9.73
CA GLU A 71 -17.37 -16.16 11.16
C GLU A 71 -15.88 -15.97 11.50
N SER A 72 -15.00 -15.97 10.50
CA SER A 72 -13.56 -15.91 10.74
C SER A 72 -13.11 -14.52 11.22
N LEU A 73 -12.19 -14.51 12.18
CA LEU A 73 -11.48 -13.29 12.60
C LEU A 73 -10.71 -12.64 11.43
N ARG A 74 -10.26 -13.44 10.47
CA ARG A 74 -9.55 -12.98 9.26
C ARG A 74 -10.44 -12.08 8.40
N ARG A 75 -11.68 -12.51 8.15
CA ARG A 75 -12.67 -11.72 7.41
C ARG A 75 -12.95 -10.38 8.10
N ARG A 76 -13.11 -10.39 9.43
CA ARG A 76 -13.33 -9.15 10.21
C ARG A 76 -12.15 -8.20 10.13
N PHE A 77 -10.93 -8.73 10.22
CA PHE A 77 -9.70 -7.95 10.05
C PHE A 77 -9.68 -7.24 8.68
N TRP A 78 -9.97 -7.95 7.59
CA TRP A 78 -9.95 -7.36 6.26
C TRP A 78 -11.11 -6.39 5.99
N TYR A 79 -12.27 -6.58 6.61
CA TYR A 79 -13.31 -5.54 6.58
C TYR A 79 -12.92 -4.29 7.36
N LEU A 80 -12.24 -4.44 8.50
CA LEU A 80 -11.71 -3.30 9.23
C LEU A 80 -10.64 -2.57 8.40
N ALA A 81 -9.74 -3.30 7.75
CA ALA A 81 -8.75 -2.72 6.84
C ALA A 81 -9.41 -1.99 5.66
N ALA A 82 -10.43 -2.59 5.04
CA ALA A 82 -11.22 -1.95 3.99
C ALA A 82 -11.92 -0.69 4.51
N LEU A 83 -12.52 -0.72 5.69
CA LEU A 83 -13.15 0.46 6.29
C LEU A 83 -12.11 1.58 6.52
N LEU A 84 -10.92 1.26 7.02
CA LEU A 84 -9.85 2.24 7.20
C LEU A 84 -9.41 2.84 5.86
N LEU A 85 -9.21 2.02 4.82
CA LEU A 85 -8.88 2.51 3.47
C LEU A 85 -9.99 3.38 2.88
N LEU A 86 -11.26 3.04 3.12
CA LEU A 86 -12.39 3.88 2.72
C LEU A 86 -12.36 5.23 3.42
N LEU A 87 -12.06 5.25 4.73
CA LEU A 87 -11.93 6.50 5.48
C LEU A 87 -10.79 7.37 4.95
N VAL A 88 -9.66 6.76 4.59
CA VAL A 88 -8.54 7.48 3.93
C VAL A 88 -8.97 7.99 2.56
N ALA A 89 -9.60 7.16 1.71
CA ALA A 89 -10.09 7.62 0.40
C ALA A 89 -11.11 8.77 0.53
N CYS A 90 -12.00 8.72 1.52
CA CYS A 90 -12.90 9.82 1.82
C CYS A 90 -12.16 11.06 2.31
N ASN A 91 -11.07 10.91 3.07
CA ASN A 91 -10.24 12.02 3.46
C ASN A 91 -9.67 12.75 2.23
N GLU A 92 -9.10 12.00 1.29
CA GLU A 92 -8.52 12.54 0.04
C GLU A 92 -9.59 13.20 -0.86
N ILE A 93 -10.78 12.62 -0.97
CA ILE A 93 -11.83 13.16 -1.86
C ILE A 93 -12.51 14.41 -1.28
N PHE A 94 -12.61 14.52 0.04
CA PHE A 94 -13.40 15.56 0.71
C PHE A 94 -12.56 16.59 1.46
N ASP A 95 -11.23 16.52 1.38
CA ASP A 95 -10.27 17.35 2.12
C ASP A 95 -10.59 17.42 3.62
N LEU A 96 -10.96 16.27 4.22
CA LEU A 96 -11.38 16.26 5.63
C LEU A 96 -10.24 16.71 6.55
N ARG A 97 -9.00 16.34 6.20
CA ARG A 97 -7.79 16.72 6.93
C ARG A 97 -7.51 18.20 6.82
N GLU A 98 -7.61 18.81 5.65
CA GLU A 98 -7.39 20.25 5.49
C GLU A 98 -8.44 21.08 6.25
N ARG A 99 -9.68 20.56 6.32
CA ARG A 99 -10.74 21.14 7.17
C ARG A 99 -10.46 20.97 8.65
N ALA A 100 -9.92 19.83 9.07
CA ALA A 100 -9.53 19.56 10.45
C ALA A 100 -8.32 20.41 10.87
N ASN A 101 -7.32 20.56 9.98
CA ASN A 101 -6.14 21.40 10.22
C ASN A 101 -6.54 22.86 10.40
N ARG A 102 -7.43 23.38 9.55
CA ARG A 102 -8.00 24.74 9.74
C ARG A 102 -8.72 24.92 11.07
N ALA A 103 -9.30 23.86 11.63
CA ALA A 103 -10.02 23.94 12.88
C ALA A 103 -9.09 23.81 14.09
N TRP A 104 -8.13 22.86 14.06
CA TRP A 104 -7.42 22.38 15.25
C TRP A 104 -5.89 22.55 15.18
N ALA A 105 -5.34 22.99 14.03
CA ALA A 105 -3.93 23.34 13.81
C ALA A 105 -2.89 22.26 14.19
N ASP A 106 -3.28 20.98 14.14
CA ASP A 106 -2.46 19.84 14.61
C ASP A 106 -2.77 18.58 13.77
N ASP A 107 -2.31 18.57 12.51
CA ASP A 107 -2.54 17.43 11.60
C ASP A 107 -1.37 16.43 11.56
N ASP A 108 -0.15 16.86 11.91
CA ASP A 108 1.05 16.01 12.00
C ASP A 108 0.91 14.85 12.99
N PHE A 109 0.14 15.04 14.07
CA PHE A 109 -0.05 14.01 15.09
C PHE A 109 -0.79 12.78 14.55
N LEU A 110 -1.81 12.99 13.71
CA LEU A 110 -2.60 11.88 13.17
C LEU A 110 -1.75 11.01 12.24
N ASP A 111 -0.93 11.63 11.40
CA ASP A 111 0.00 10.92 10.51
C ASP A 111 1.03 10.12 11.28
N LEU A 112 1.58 10.70 12.35
CA LEU A 112 2.51 9.98 13.20
C LEU A 112 1.85 8.76 13.85
N VAL A 113 0.61 8.89 14.31
CA VAL A 113 -0.16 7.75 14.86
C VAL A 113 -0.39 6.68 13.79
N VAL A 114 -0.80 7.07 12.57
CA VAL A 114 -0.98 6.12 11.45
C VAL A 114 0.33 5.43 11.10
N LEU A 115 1.43 6.18 11.03
CA LEU A 115 2.78 5.66 10.75
C LEU A 115 3.21 4.62 11.80
N LEU A 116 2.94 4.88 13.08
CA LEU A 116 3.26 3.97 14.18
C LEU A 116 2.38 2.71 14.21
N LEU A 117 1.11 2.83 13.80
CA LEU A 117 0.17 1.70 13.76
C LEU A 117 0.36 0.81 12.53
N THR A 118 0.81 1.39 11.41
CA THR A 118 1.03 0.70 10.14
C THR A 118 1.85 -0.59 10.24
N PRO A 119 3.05 -0.63 10.88
CA PRO A 119 3.83 -1.86 10.96
C PRO A 119 3.10 -2.97 11.72
N GLY A 120 2.29 -2.62 12.73
CA GLY A 120 1.43 -3.56 13.44
C GLY A 120 0.35 -4.16 12.53
N GLY A 121 -0.33 -3.31 11.75
CA GLY A 121 -1.32 -3.73 10.75
C GLY A 121 -0.72 -4.63 9.67
N LEU A 122 0.43 -4.26 9.11
CA LEU A 122 1.15 -5.04 8.10
C LEU A 122 1.62 -6.39 8.64
N TYR A 123 2.15 -6.41 9.87
CA TYR A 123 2.55 -7.65 10.53
C TYR A 123 1.35 -8.59 10.70
N LEU A 124 0.22 -8.08 11.19
CA LEU A 124 -1.00 -8.86 11.34
C LEU A 124 -1.51 -9.38 10.00
N ALA A 125 -1.58 -8.54 8.96
CA ALA A 125 -1.97 -8.95 7.62
C ALA A 125 -1.09 -10.09 7.10
N CYS A 126 0.23 -9.94 7.21
CA CYS A 126 1.18 -10.95 6.74
C CYS A 126 1.06 -12.27 7.51
N ARG A 127 0.84 -12.20 8.82
CA ARG A 127 0.72 -13.39 9.69
C ARG A 127 -0.61 -14.10 9.48
N ILE A 128 -1.71 -13.36 9.38
CA ILE A 128 -3.06 -13.89 9.18
C ILE A 128 -3.14 -14.65 7.85
N GLU A 129 -2.58 -14.07 6.79
CA GLU A 129 -2.62 -14.66 5.44
C GLU A 129 -1.53 -15.71 5.19
N CYS A 130 -0.58 -15.88 6.11
CA CYS A 130 0.64 -16.68 5.87
C CYS A 130 1.37 -16.21 4.60
N ALA A 131 1.54 -14.89 4.47
CA ALA A 131 2.00 -14.22 3.28
C ALA A 131 3.26 -14.83 2.65
N SER A 132 3.30 -14.79 1.31
CA SER A 132 4.51 -15.15 0.56
C SER A 132 5.65 -14.17 0.88
N GLY A 133 6.90 -14.62 0.71
CA GLY A 133 8.07 -13.75 0.92
C GLY A 133 8.06 -12.51 0.03
N ILE A 134 7.48 -12.60 -1.18
CA ILE A 134 7.32 -11.46 -2.10
C ILE A 134 6.37 -10.42 -1.49
N ALA A 135 5.19 -10.84 -1.01
CA ALA A 135 4.25 -9.93 -0.37
C ALA A 135 4.87 -9.24 0.86
N VAL A 136 5.55 -10.01 1.73
CA VAL A 136 6.23 -9.45 2.92
C VAL A 136 7.30 -8.45 2.54
N THR A 137 8.11 -8.76 1.52
CA THR A 137 9.16 -7.84 1.04
C THR A 137 8.55 -6.56 0.49
N SER A 138 7.49 -6.67 -0.31
CA SER A 138 6.73 -5.52 -0.80
C SER A 138 6.24 -4.64 0.34
N MET A 139 5.54 -5.21 1.32
CA MET A 139 5.02 -4.45 2.46
C MET A 139 6.13 -3.73 3.26
N ARG A 140 7.31 -4.34 3.39
CA ARG A 140 8.46 -3.71 4.06
C ARG A 140 9.04 -2.55 3.25
N VAL A 141 9.17 -2.73 1.94
CA VAL A 141 9.68 -1.68 1.04
C VAL A 141 8.69 -0.51 1.01
N GLY A 142 7.39 -0.79 0.93
CA GLY A 142 6.34 0.24 1.04
C GLY A 142 6.46 1.00 2.36
N PHE A 143 6.57 0.29 3.50
CA PHE A 143 6.75 0.95 4.79
C PHE A 143 8.02 1.81 4.88
N ALA A 144 9.12 1.40 4.25
CA ALA A 144 10.33 2.20 4.21
C ALA A 144 10.12 3.51 3.43
N PHE A 145 9.42 3.47 2.29
CA PHE A 145 9.05 4.66 1.54
C PHE A 145 8.05 5.55 2.29
N GLN A 146 7.10 4.96 3.02
CA GLN A 146 6.18 5.72 3.88
C GLN A 146 6.92 6.44 5.00
N CYS A 147 7.92 5.80 5.62
CA CYS A 147 8.77 6.47 6.60
C CYS A 147 9.59 7.60 5.99
N LEU A 148 10.05 7.44 4.74
CA LEU A 148 10.79 8.48 4.04
C LEU A 148 9.90 9.69 3.72
N SER A 149 8.70 9.46 3.17
CA SER A 149 7.68 10.48 2.91
C SER A 149 7.35 11.23 4.20
N ALA A 150 6.97 10.53 5.27
CA ALA A 150 6.64 11.17 6.55
C ALA A 150 7.82 11.94 7.16
N LEU A 151 9.06 11.49 6.98
CA LEU A 151 10.25 12.21 7.44
C LEU A 151 10.47 13.52 6.66
N ILE A 152 10.06 13.57 5.40
CA ILE A 152 10.15 14.79 4.60
C ILE A 152 9.05 15.76 5.04
N ASP A 153 7.81 15.28 5.14
CA ASP A 153 6.66 16.10 5.53
C ASP A 153 6.83 16.72 6.92
N LEU A 154 7.24 15.91 7.92
CA LEU A 154 7.52 16.40 9.27
C LEU A 154 8.71 17.38 9.33
N GLY A 155 9.59 17.35 8.32
CA GLY A 155 10.77 18.19 8.21
C GLY A 155 10.59 19.50 7.43
N ASP A 156 9.42 19.71 6.83
CA ASP A 156 8.99 21.03 6.35
C ASP A 156 8.02 21.70 7.36
N GLY A 157 7.64 20.95 8.40
CA GLY A 157 6.85 21.41 9.55
C GLY A 157 7.68 22.05 10.68
N PRO A 158 7.04 22.37 11.82
CA PRO A 158 7.68 23.06 12.95
C PRO A 158 8.71 22.21 13.72
N LEU A 159 8.85 20.92 13.42
CA LEU A 159 9.65 19.97 14.19
C LEU A 159 11.15 20.03 13.87
N TYR A 160 11.53 20.27 12.61
CA TYR A 160 12.91 20.56 12.15
C TYR A 160 12.86 21.09 10.72
N THR A 161 13.90 21.82 10.27
CA THR A 161 13.97 22.40 8.90
C THR A 161 15.14 21.83 8.11
N TRP A 162 14.88 21.32 6.90
CA TRP A 162 15.93 20.85 5.99
C TRP A 162 16.66 22.01 5.30
N THR A 163 17.92 22.25 5.65
CA THR A 163 18.72 23.32 5.02
C THR A 163 19.62 22.83 3.87
N MET A 164 19.69 21.52 3.63
CA MET A 164 20.62 20.91 2.66
C MET A 164 20.07 20.81 1.23
N PHE A 165 18.76 20.79 1.05
CA PHE A 165 18.09 20.71 -0.25
C PHE A 165 17.10 21.87 -0.40
N GLY A 166 16.87 22.35 -1.63
CA GLY A 166 15.85 23.38 -1.87
C GLY A 166 14.44 22.84 -1.61
N ALA A 167 13.54 23.66 -1.08
CA ALA A 167 12.17 23.26 -0.72
C ALA A 167 11.43 22.54 -1.87
N ASN A 168 11.55 23.05 -3.10
CA ASN A 168 10.94 22.42 -4.27
C ASN A 168 11.45 21.00 -4.54
N ALA A 169 12.73 20.73 -4.26
CA ALA A 169 13.29 19.40 -4.43
C ALA A 169 12.79 18.44 -3.33
N MET A 170 12.61 18.94 -2.10
CA MET A 170 12.08 18.12 -1.00
C MET A 170 10.62 17.72 -1.26
N ASN A 171 9.78 18.65 -1.71
CA ASN A 171 8.37 18.36 -2.05
C ASN A 171 8.27 17.26 -3.10
N VAL A 172 9.05 17.37 -4.19
CA VAL A 172 9.05 16.34 -5.24
C VAL A 172 9.54 14.98 -4.72
N VAL A 173 10.51 14.95 -3.80
CA VAL A 173 10.93 13.67 -3.18
C VAL A 173 9.83 13.13 -2.28
N ALA A 174 9.09 13.98 -1.55
CA ALA A 174 7.94 13.59 -0.75
C ALA A 174 6.89 12.91 -1.65
N ASP A 175 6.44 13.60 -2.70
CA ASP A 175 5.42 13.10 -3.64
C ASP A 175 5.82 11.78 -4.28
N ILE A 176 7.08 11.67 -4.75
CA ILE A 176 7.60 10.43 -5.35
C ILE A 176 7.64 9.31 -4.31
N SER A 177 8.07 9.61 -3.08
CA SER A 177 8.11 8.61 -2.02
C SER A 177 6.71 8.18 -1.57
N GLU A 178 5.73 9.09 -1.65
CA GLU A 178 4.33 8.81 -1.37
C GLU A 178 3.76 7.80 -2.36
N LEU A 179 3.89 8.13 -3.65
CA LEU A 179 3.49 7.27 -4.75
C LEU A 179 4.15 5.88 -4.64
N MET A 180 5.45 5.84 -4.37
CA MET A 180 6.20 4.60 -4.22
C MET A 180 5.67 3.71 -3.10
N PHE A 181 5.34 4.27 -1.93
CA PHE A 181 4.82 3.41 -0.86
C PHE A 181 3.43 2.86 -1.19
N ILE A 182 2.56 3.68 -1.80
CA ILE A 182 1.20 3.26 -2.14
C ILE A 182 1.23 2.14 -3.17
N GLU A 183 1.99 2.30 -4.26
CA GLU A 183 2.16 1.27 -5.28
C GLU A 183 2.71 -0.03 -4.70
N THR A 184 3.73 0.08 -3.84
CA THR A 184 4.35 -1.08 -3.23
C THR A 184 3.39 -1.79 -2.27
N TYR A 185 2.51 -1.07 -1.59
CA TYR A 185 1.43 -1.67 -0.79
C TYR A 185 0.38 -2.35 -1.65
N VAL A 186 -0.07 -1.72 -2.74
CA VAL A 186 -1.01 -2.32 -3.70
C VAL A 186 -0.43 -3.61 -4.27
N PHE A 187 0.85 -3.61 -4.65
CA PHE A 187 1.54 -4.83 -5.10
C PHE A 187 1.53 -5.92 -4.02
N GLY A 188 1.85 -5.56 -2.78
CA GLY A 188 1.80 -6.47 -1.64
C GLY A 188 0.42 -7.09 -1.45
N LEU A 189 -0.64 -6.27 -1.54
CA LEU A 189 -2.04 -6.71 -1.43
C LEU A 189 -2.44 -7.65 -2.59
N ILE A 190 -2.01 -7.35 -3.81
CA ILE A 190 -2.22 -8.24 -4.97
C ILE A 190 -1.56 -9.60 -4.71
N CYS A 191 -0.30 -9.60 -4.26
CA CYS A 191 0.41 -10.83 -3.93
C CYS A 191 -0.28 -11.61 -2.80
N LEU A 192 -0.83 -10.93 -1.79
CA LEU A 192 -1.63 -11.55 -0.73
C LEU A 192 -2.92 -12.18 -1.28
N LEU A 193 -3.65 -11.46 -2.14
CA LEU A 193 -4.88 -11.96 -2.75
C LEU A 193 -4.61 -13.19 -3.64
N LEU A 194 -3.58 -13.12 -4.48
CA LEU A 194 -3.17 -14.25 -5.32
C LEU A 194 -2.76 -15.46 -4.46
N HIS A 195 -2.08 -15.22 -3.33
CA HIS A 195 -1.74 -16.26 -2.37
C HIS A 195 -3.00 -16.86 -1.70
N ALA A 196 -3.99 -16.04 -1.34
CA ALA A 196 -5.25 -16.52 -0.77
C ALA A 196 -6.03 -17.39 -1.77
N ILE A 197 -6.21 -16.91 -3.01
CA ILE A 197 -6.93 -17.62 -4.09
C ILE A 197 -6.28 -18.98 -4.38
N THR A 198 -4.95 -19.03 -4.49
CA THR A 198 -4.25 -20.28 -4.84
C THR A 198 -4.34 -21.36 -3.76
N ARG A 199 -4.55 -20.99 -2.48
CA ARG A 199 -4.77 -21.96 -1.40
C ARG A 199 -6.14 -22.64 -1.48
N GLU A 200 -7.10 -22.05 -2.19
CA GLU A 200 -8.46 -22.59 -2.31
C GLU A 200 -8.61 -23.58 -3.47
N ILE A 201 -7.69 -23.60 -4.44
CA ILE A 201 -7.77 -24.46 -5.62
C ILE A 201 -7.60 -25.95 -5.19
N PRO A 202 -8.66 -26.77 -5.22
CA PRO A 202 -8.57 -28.18 -4.84
C PRO A 202 -7.89 -28.93 -5.99
N GLY A 203 -6.61 -29.27 -5.83
CA GLY A 203 -5.86 -30.04 -6.84
C GLY A 203 -4.34 -29.98 -6.72
N THR A 204 -3.79 -29.03 -5.95
CA THR A 204 -2.34 -28.88 -5.73
C THR A 204 -1.87 -29.41 -4.37
N ALA A 205 -2.80 -29.68 -3.44
CA ALA A 205 -2.52 -30.44 -2.22
C ALA A 205 -2.72 -31.93 -2.54
N GLY A 206 -1.62 -32.67 -2.67
CA GLY A 206 -1.59 -34.04 -3.14
C GLY A 206 -2.67 -34.96 -2.55
N THR A 207 -3.24 -35.75 -3.45
CA THR A 207 -3.39 -37.21 -3.43
C THR A 207 -2.63 -37.95 -2.31
N GLY A 208 -2.97 -37.67 -1.05
CA GLY A 208 -2.23 -38.17 0.11
C GLY A 208 -3.01 -38.14 1.42
N ARG A 209 -4.33 -37.92 1.40
CA ARG A 209 -5.19 -38.40 2.49
C ARG A 209 -5.66 -39.80 2.13
N GLY A 210 -4.73 -40.74 2.35
CA GLY A 210 -5.06 -42.14 2.51
C GLY A 210 -6.15 -42.27 3.56
N VAL A 211 -7.21 -42.96 3.14
CA VAL A 211 -8.19 -43.60 3.98
C VAL A 211 -7.42 -44.43 5.03
N SER A 212 -7.55 -44.08 6.30
CA SER A 212 -7.36 -45.03 7.39
C SER A 212 -8.70 -45.13 8.10
N GLN A 213 -9.25 -46.34 7.99
CA GLN A 213 -10.48 -46.83 8.62
C GLN A 213 -10.47 -46.64 10.14
#